data_AF-A0A9P5GCU8-F1
#
_entry.id   AF-A0A9P5GCU8-F1
#
_cell.length_a   1.000
_cell.length_b   1.000
_cell.length_c   1.000
_cell.angle_alpha   90.00
_cell.angle_beta   90.00
_cell.angle_gamma   90.00
#
_symmetry.space_group_name_H-M   'P 1'
#
loop_
_entity.id
_entity.type
_entity.pdbx_description
1 polymer ?
#
loop_
_entity_poly.entity_id
_entity_poly.type
_entity_poly.pdbx_seq_one_letter_code
_entity_poly.pdbx_strand_id
1 'polypeptide(L)'
;MFLIITLLLFQLVYGLPFKRHIDPGKIPQYVIDHSPVVYLYAEERYLPYSIEKYVTNFYSQDVDGNNITGQLTIHDLESLGARSNASFDDIYMTSLSDFDKDPEWVTGVNNIPDIATGLLEDAPATLIVVDKGNGWVDAFWFYFYSFNLGPFVMGTGPYGNHVGDWEHSLVRFYKGEPQVVWMSAHGGGTAYKFDAMEMHKPANTKRPVLFSARGTHANYATVGQHSHDIPFYMLSDFTDRGSLWDPALNYLAYTYDGSKVTFANGTEPGREERYGNWLSYLGHWGDKKLVPSDSRQKYSPFEWKYIDGPLGPLTKNLMRIGVCQRSKWWNFMGACQIRRTLKMGEGIEAEGGGCALAFDNIKPHFLSVILRFLTWRGWGCNAIDRLVG
;
A
#
# COMPACT_ATOMS: atom_id res chain seq x y z
N MET A 1 -37.96 29.32 -37.17
CA MET A 1 -38.09 28.72 -35.82
C MET A 1 -37.45 27.32 -35.74
N PHE A 2 -36.32 27.08 -36.41
CA PHE A 2 -35.62 25.78 -36.42
C PHE A 2 -34.10 25.89 -36.20
N LEU A 3 -33.56 27.12 -36.12
CA LEU A 3 -32.13 27.36 -35.94
C LEU A 3 -31.74 27.76 -34.50
N ILE A 4 -32.72 28.05 -33.64
CA ILE A 4 -32.47 28.47 -32.23
C ILE A 4 -32.46 27.26 -31.28
N ILE A 5 -33.11 26.15 -31.65
CA ILE A 5 -33.19 24.95 -30.80
C ILE A 5 -31.91 24.11 -30.88
N THR A 6 -31.16 24.17 -31.99
CA THR A 6 -29.90 23.45 -32.18
C THR A 6 -28.71 24.07 -31.45
N LEU A 7 -28.74 25.37 -31.15
CA LEU A 7 -27.70 26.04 -30.35
C LEU A 7 -27.88 25.87 -28.84
N LEU A 8 -29.12 25.66 -28.37
CA LEU A 8 -29.40 25.36 -26.96
C LEU A 8 -29.08 23.90 -26.59
N LEU A 9 -29.10 22.98 -27.54
CA LEU A 9 -28.69 21.59 -27.33
C LEU A 9 -27.17 21.37 -27.42
N PHE A 10 -26.42 22.27 -28.09
CA PHE A 10 -24.96 22.20 -28.13
C PHE A 10 -24.27 22.75 -26.86
N GLN A 11 -24.97 23.51 -26.02
CA GLN A 11 -24.43 23.94 -24.72
C GLN A 11 -24.63 22.92 -23.57
N LEU A 12 -25.44 21.87 -23.77
CA LEU A 12 -25.66 20.83 -22.76
C LEU A 12 -24.65 19.68 -22.80
N VAL A 13 -23.70 19.69 -23.76
CA VAL A 13 -22.63 18.69 -23.89
C VAL A 13 -21.27 19.23 -23.42
N TYR A 14 -21.18 20.50 -23.02
CA TYR A 14 -20.06 20.98 -22.23
C TYR A 14 -20.20 20.41 -20.82
N GLY A 15 -19.35 19.42 -20.52
CA GLY A 15 -19.27 18.77 -19.23
C GLY A 15 -19.31 19.78 -18.08
N LEU A 16 -20.01 19.42 -17.02
CA LEU A 16 -20.03 20.17 -15.77
C LEU A 16 -18.62 20.70 -15.48
N PRO A 17 -18.46 22.00 -15.20
CA PRO A 17 -17.14 22.58 -14.97
C PRO A 17 -16.46 21.78 -13.87
N PHE A 18 -15.24 21.29 -14.16
CA PHE A 18 -14.42 20.58 -13.20
C PHE A 18 -14.26 21.46 -11.96
N LYS A 19 -14.96 21.11 -10.89
CA LYS A 19 -14.96 21.88 -9.65
C LYS A 19 -14.17 21.11 -8.60
N ARG A 20 -13.04 21.68 -8.19
CA ARG A 20 -12.36 21.28 -6.95
C ARG A 20 -13.20 21.77 -5.77
N HIS A 21 -13.29 20.93 -4.75
CA HIS A 21 -14.02 21.12 -3.51
C HIS A 21 -13.12 21.17 -2.28
N ILE A 22 -11.85 20.76 -2.40
CA ILE A 22 -10.86 20.80 -1.32
C ILE A 22 -9.84 21.90 -1.62
N ASP A 23 -9.73 22.84 -0.69
CA ASP A 23 -8.69 23.88 -0.74
C ASP A 23 -7.31 23.24 -0.53
N PRO A 24 -6.25 23.68 -1.26
CA PRO A 24 -4.90 23.20 -1.04
C PRO A 24 -4.48 23.37 0.43
N GLY A 25 -3.91 22.31 1.00
CA GLY A 25 -3.48 22.28 2.40
C GLY A 25 -4.61 22.09 3.41
N LYS A 26 -5.80 21.65 2.98
CA LYS A 26 -6.90 21.31 3.89
C LYS A 26 -7.30 19.85 3.79
N ILE A 27 -7.29 19.16 4.93
CA ILE A 27 -7.81 17.79 5.04
C ILE A 27 -9.24 17.84 5.59
N PRO A 28 -10.24 17.34 4.86
CA PRO A 28 -11.60 17.25 5.38
C PRO A 28 -11.71 16.24 6.54
N GLN A 29 -12.52 16.56 7.55
CA GLN A 29 -12.69 15.70 8.73
C GLN A 29 -13.16 14.27 8.39
N TYR A 30 -14.04 14.13 7.39
CA TYR A 30 -14.52 12.81 6.96
C TYR A 30 -13.40 11.88 6.47
N VAL A 31 -12.24 12.43 6.04
CA VAL A 31 -11.07 11.62 5.66
C VAL A 31 -10.47 10.93 6.88
N ILE A 32 -10.45 11.63 8.02
CA ILE A 32 -9.91 11.12 9.28
C ILE A 32 -10.92 10.18 9.94
N ASP A 33 -12.22 10.53 9.93
CA ASP A 33 -13.29 9.72 10.51
C ASP A 33 -13.47 8.35 9.83
N HIS A 34 -12.96 8.22 8.59
CA HIS A 34 -13.01 7.00 7.79
C HIS A 34 -11.62 6.47 7.41
N SER A 35 -10.58 6.93 8.12
CA SER A 35 -9.22 6.46 7.93
C SER A 35 -9.08 4.98 8.30
N PRO A 36 -8.22 4.22 7.61
CA PRO A 36 -7.98 2.83 7.94
C PRO A 36 -7.30 2.67 9.30
N VAL A 37 -7.48 1.51 9.91
CA VAL A 37 -6.60 0.98 10.97
C VAL A 37 -5.93 -0.29 10.45
N VAL A 38 -4.72 -0.59 10.92
CA VAL A 38 -3.90 -1.68 10.38
C VAL A 38 -3.49 -2.60 11.52
N TYR A 39 -3.88 -3.86 11.49
CA TYR A 39 -3.24 -4.88 12.31
C TYR A 39 -1.90 -5.25 11.69
N LEU A 40 -0.84 -5.12 12.46
CA LEU A 40 0.48 -5.68 12.13
C LEU A 40 0.47 -7.17 12.46
N TYR A 41 1.33 -7.95 11.80
CA TYR A 41 1.48 -9.36 12.13
C TYR A 41 2.03 -9.53 13.55
N ALA A 42 1.52 -10.50 14.32
CA ALA A 42 1.86 -10.65 15.74
C ALA A 42 3.36 -10.95 15.98
N GLU A 43 4.00 -11.64 15.04
CA GLU A 43 5.45 -11.92 15.04
C GLU A 43 6.22 -11.07 14.02
N GLU A 44 5.70 -9.89 13.65
CA GLU A 44 6.41 -9.01 12.71
C GLU A 44 7.79 -8.64 13.26
N ARG A 45 8.79 -8.76 12.39
CA ARG A 45 10.18 -8.44 12.68
C ARG A 45 10.58 -7.06 12.17
N TYR A 46 9.97 -6.62 11.08
CA TYR A 46 10.26 -5.37 10.38
C TYR A 46 9.06 -4.43 10.58
N LEU A 47 9.09 -3.67 11.68
CA LEU A 47 7.99 -2.79 12.07
C LEU A 47 8.01 -1.45 11.30
N PRO A 48 6.89 -0.69 11.27
CA PRO A 48 6.87 0.61 10.62
C PRO A 48 7.95 1.55 11.17
N TYR A 49 8.49 2.43 10.34
CA TYR A 49 9.63 3.26 10.72
C TYR A 49 9.49 4.73 10.29
N SER A 50 10.17 5.62 11.01
CA SER A 50 10.20 7.05 10.70
C SER A 50 11.03 7.32 9.46
N ILE A 51 10.47 7.96 8.44
CA ILE A 51 11.23 8.36 7.25
C ILE A 51 12.37 9.34 7.57
N GLU A 52 12.20 10.21 8.56
CA GLU A 52 13.20 11.18 8.97
C GLU A 52 14.40 10.50 9.62
N LYS A 53 14.15 9.54 10.53
CA LYS A 53 15.23 8.73 11.12
C LYS A 53 15.84 7.77 10.08
N TYR A 54 15.00 7.17 9.22
CA TYR A 54 15.42 6.23 8.18
C TYR A 54 16.50 6.82 7.28
N VAL A 55 16.22 7.98 6.68
CA VAL A 55 17.08 8.65 5.70
C VAL A 55 18.50 8.90 6.24
N THR A 56 18.64 9.12 7.55
CA THR A 56 19.95 9.36 8.18
C THR A 56 20.90 8.15 8.11
N ASN A 57 20.41 6.95 7.76
CA ASN A 57 21.21 5.74 7.60
C ASN A 57 21.79 5.56 6.19
N PHE A 58 21.67 6.57 5.33
CA PHE A 58 21.98 6.46 3.90
C PHE A 58 22.84 7.61 3.40
N TYR A 59 23.53 7.36 2.30
CA TYR A 59 24.01 8.36 1.35
C TYR A 59 23.37 8.10 -0.02
N SER A 60 23.50 8.99 -1.01
CA SER A 60 22.90 8.77 -2.34
C SER A 60 23.95 8.40 -3.40
N GLN A 61 23.59 7.47 -4.28
CA GLN A 61 24.38 7.06 -5.45
C GLN A 61 23.53 7.08 -6.73
N ASP A 62 24.18 7.25 -7.88
CA ASP A 62 23.58 7.01 -9.19
C ASP A 62 23.61 5.52 -9.58
N VAL A 63 23.02 5.19 -10.73
CA VAL A 63 22.99 3.83 -11.28
C VAL A 63 24.38 3.25 -11.55
N ASP A 64 25.40 4.08 -11.76
CA ASP A 64 26.77 3.63 -12.02
C ASP A 64 27.57 3.44 -10.72
N GLY A 65 26.98 3.77 -9.56
CA GLY A 65 27.60 3.66 -8.25
C GLY A 65 28.44 4.87 -7.85
N ASN A 66 28.31 6.01 -8.55
CA ASN A 66 28.98 7.24 -8.16
C ASN A 66 28.22 7.91 -7.02
N ASN A 67 28.94 8.37 -6.00
CA ASN A 67 28.34 9.08 -4.87
C ASN A 67 27.87 10.48 -5.28
N ILE A 68 26.63 10.81 -4.92
CA ILE A 68 25.99 12.12 -5.19
C ILE A 68 26.04 13.02 -3.95
N THR A 69 25.93 12.43 -2.75
CA THR A 69 25.93 13.13 -1.46
C THR A 69 26.78 12.41 -0.42
N GLY A 70 27.00 13.07 0.72
CA GLY A 70 27.35 12.38 1.98
C GLY A 70 26.12 11.76 2.65
N GLN A 71 26.23 11.51 3.96
CA GLN A 71 25.11 11.08 4.80
C GLN A 71 23.92 12.03 4.65
N LEU A 72 22.74 11.47 4.40
CA LEU A 72 21.52 12.19 4.10
C LEU A 72 20.82 12.68 5.37
N THR A 73 20.05 13.74 5.17
CA THR A 73 18.97 14.20 6.04
C THR A 73 17.69 14.27 5.21
N ILE A 74 16.53 14.37 5.86
CA ILE A 74 15.24 14.45 5.14
C ILE A 74 15.17 15.66 4.18
N HIS A 75 15.89 16.74 4.48
CA HIS A 75 15.95 17.95 3.64
C HIS A 75 16.73 17.76 2.35
N ASP A 76 17.69 16.84 2.32
CA ASP A 76 18.49 16.57 1.12
C ASP A 76 17.63 15.98 -0.02
N LEU A 77 16.50 15.35 0.34
CA LEU A 77 15.58 14.71 -0.60
C LEU A 77 14.96 15.70 -1.60
N GLU A 78 14.70 16.94 -1.20
CA GLU A 78 14.22 17.98 -2.10
C GLU A 78 15.26 18.32 -3.18
N SER A 79 16.52 18.45 -2.77
CA SER A 79 17.61 18.76 -3.70
C SER A 79 17.89 17.59 -4.67
N LEU A 80 17.76 16.35 -4.20
CA LEU A 80 17.87 15.15 -5.02
C LEU A 80 16.73 15.06 -6.03
N GLY A 81 15.50 15.39 -5.61
CA GLY A 81 14.33 15.48 -6.49
C GLY A 81 14.40 16.60 -7.55
N ALA A 82 15.29 17.58 -7.40
CA ALA A 82 15.51 18.64 -8.38
C ALA A 82 16.69 18.39 -9.33
N ARG A 83 17.59 17.44 -9.01
CA ARG A 83 18.94 17.33 -9.61
C ARG A 83 19.02 16.56 -10.93
N SER A 84 18.04 15.76 -11.33
CA SER A 84 18.34 14.67 -12.26
C SER A 84 18.32 15.08 -13.75
N ASN A 85 19.53 15.14 -14.34
CA ASN A 85 19.74 14.90 -15.78
C ASN A 85 19.69 13.39 -16.12
N ALA A 86 19.74 12.51 -15.11
CA ALA A 86 19.39 11.08 -15.18
C ALA A 86 17.88 10.90 -14.97
N SER A 87 17.31 9.72 -15.26
CA SER A 87 15.94 9.44 -14.82
C SER A 87 15.90 9.51 -13.30
N PHE A 88 14.87 10.10 -12.69
CA PHE A 88 14.77 10.15 -11.23
C PHE A 88 14.78 8.74 -10.60
N ASP A 89 14.28 7.75 -11.36
CA ASP A 89 14.29 6.33 -11.02
C ASP A 89 15.71 5.71 -11.00
N ASP A 90 16.79 6.47 -11.27
CA ASP A 90 18.16 5.95 -11.31
C ASP A 90 19.02 6.39 -10.08
N ILE A 91 18.42 7.04 -9.07
CA ILE A 91 19.10 7.46 -7.84
C ILE A 91 18.69 6.55 -6.68
N TYR A 92 19.66 6.02 -5.95
CA TYR A 92 19.46 5.05 -4.86
C TYR A 92 19.94 5.61 -3.51
N MET A 93 19.15 5.41 -2.46
CA MET A 93 19.61 5.54 -1.08
C MET A 93 20.47 4.33 -0.72
N THR A 94 21.77 4.50 -0.58
CA THR A 94 22.71 3.40 -0.27
C THR A 94 23.05 3.40 1.21
N SER A 95 22.87 2.24 1.85
CA SER A 95 23.00 2.09 3.29
C SER A 95 24.43 2.34 3.78
N LEU A 96 24.55 3.01 4.94
CA LEU A 96 25.82 3.26 5.63
C LEU A 96 26.30 2.07 6.46
N SER A 97 25.45 1.07 6.66
CA SER A 97 25.70 -0.12 7.48
C SER A 97 25.15 -1.37 6.80
N ASP A 98 25.68 -2.54 7.14
CA ASP A 98 25.23 -3.80 6.55
C ASP A 98 23.80 -4.13 7.01
N PHE A 99 22.82 -3.86 6.14
CA PHE A 99 21.42 -4.12 6.39
C PHE A 99 21.10 -5.60 6.62
N ASP A 100 21.90 -6.55 6.12
CA ASP A 100 21.70 -8.00 6.32
C ASP A 100 22.09 -8.46 7.74
N LYS A 101 22.51 -7.54 8.61
CA LYS A 101 22.73 -7.77 10.05
C LYS A 101 21.57 -7.34 10.93
N ASP A 102 20.46 -6.93 10.33
CA ASP A 102 19.27 -6.45 11.03
C ASP A 102 19.59 -5.37 12.08
N PRO A 103 20.28 -4.26 11.71
CA PRO A 103 20.45 -3.14 12.62
C PRO A 103 19.10 -2.58 13.06
N GLU A 104 19.09 -1.80 14.15
CA GLU A 104 17.84 -1.26 14.74
C GLU A 104 16.97 -0.54 13.71
N TRP A 105 17.59 0.28 12.85
CA TRP A 105 16.86 1.03 11.84
C TRP A 105 16.20 0.16 10.77
N VAL A 106 16.69 -1.06 10.55
CA VAL A 106 16.10 -2.05 9.60
C VAL A 106 14.89 -2.73 10.22
N THR A 107 14.98 -3.14 11.50
CA THR A 107 13.90 -3.88 12.17
C THR A 107 12.82 -2.98 12.75
N GLY A 108 13.19 -1.77 13.20
CA GLY A 108 12.28 -0.90 13.93
C GLY A 108 11.76 -1.53 15.21
N VAL A 109 12.54 -2.41 15.87
CA VAL A 109 12.08 -3.27 16.99
C VAL A 109 11.40 -2.51 18.14
N ASN A 110 11.64 -1.21 18.27
CA ASN A 110 11.02 -0.35 19.29
C ASN A 110 9.71 0.31 18.85
N ASN A 111 9.35 0.23 17.56
CA ASN A 111 8.18 0.87 16.97
C ASN A 111 6.93 -0.02 17.10
N ILE A 112 6.63 -0.42 18.33
CA ILE A 112 5.45 -1.22 18.65
C ILE A 112 4.31 -0.24 18.99
N PRO A 113 3.14 -0.35 18.32
CA PRO A 113 1.98 0.47 18.67
C PRO A 113 1.53 0.24 20.12
N ASP A 114 1.06 1.30 20.78
CA ASP A 114 0.48 1.22 22.10
C ASP A 114 -0.73 0.27 22.10
N ILE A 115 -0.75 -0.68 23.03
CA ILE A 115 -1.74 -1.77 23.05
C ILE A 115 -3.18 -1.28 23.28
N ALA A 116 -3.36 -0.15 23.96
CA ALA A 116 -4.67 0.37 24.31
C ALA A 116 -5.25 1.27 23.22
N THR A 117 -4.41 2.07 22.58
CA THR A 117 -4.81 3.14 21.66
C THR A 117 -4.47 2.85 20.21
N GLY A 118 -3.47 2.01 19.96
CA GLY A 118 -2.86 1.80 18.65
C GLY A 118 -1.95 2.94 18.19
N LEU A 119 -1.63 3.90 19.06
CA LEU A 119 -0.71 5.00 18.75
C LEU A 119 0.69 4.45 18.51
N LEU A 120 1.28 4.86 17.39
CA LEU A 120 2.71 4.67 17.11
C LEU A 120 3.40 6.04 17.13
N GLU A 121 4.15 6.34 18.19
CA GLU A 121 4.67 7.70 18.45
C GLU A 121 5.79 8.10 17.49
N ASP A 122 6.72 7.19 17.22
CA ASP A 122 7.98 7.51 16.55
C ASP A 122 7.91 7.48 15.02
N ALA A 123 6.93 6.79 14.43
CA ALA A 123 6.82 6.55 12.99
C ALA A 123 5.46 7.04 12.46
N PRO A 124 5.37 8.30 11.98
CA PRO A 124 4.12 8.82 11.45
C PRO A 124 3.77 8.17 10.10
N ALA A 125 2.49 7.84 9.90
CA ALA A 125 1.96 7.50 8.58
C ALA A 125 1.97 8.74 7.67
N THR A 126 1.82 8.57 6.36
CA THR A 126 1.71 9.70 5.42
C THR A 126 0.35 9.70 4.72
N LEU A 127 -0.43 10.76 4.92
CA LEU A 127 -1.70 11.01 4.25
C LEU A 127 -1.51 11.96 3.07
N ILE A 128 -1.92 11.54 1.87
CA ILE A 128 -2.00 12.40 0.68
C ILE A 128 -3.44 12.41 0.18
N VAL A 129 -4.09 13.58 0.24
CA VAL A 129 -5.45 13.79 -0.27
C VAL A 129 -5.42 14.39 -1.67
N VAL A 130 -6.16 13.77 -2.58
CA VAL A 130 -6.27 14.18 -3.98
C VAL A 130 -7.73 14.47 -4.30
N ASP A 131 -8.03 15.73 -4.60
CA ASP A 131 -9.33 16.14 -5.12
C ASP A 131 -9.44 15.79 -6.60
N LYS A 132 -10.34 14.83 -6.90
CA LYS A 132 -10.61 14.34 -8.26
C LYS A 132 -11.67 15.17 -8.97
N GLY A 133 -12.20 16.21 -8.33
CA GLY A 133 -13.26 17.08 -8.81
C GLY A 133 -14.65 16.43 -8.77
N ASN A 134 -15.68 17.26 -8.95
CA ASN A 134 -17.07 16.82 -9.08
C ASN A 134 -17.55 15.98 -7.87
N GLY A 135 -17.02 16.28 -6.69
CA GLY A 135 -17.30 15.61 -5.42
C GLY A 135 -16.46 14.37 -5.14
N TRP A 136 -15.60 13.91 -6.05
CA TRP A 136 -14.74 12.75 -5.80
C TRP A 136 -13.45 13.17 -5.11
N VAL A 137 -13.09 12.47 -4.03
CA VAL A 137 -11.84 12.69 -3.29
C VAL A 137 -11.22 11.34 -2.98
N ASP A 138 -9.92 11.23 -3.22
CA ASP A 138 -9.12 10.07 -2.85
C ASP A 138 -8.22 10.44 -1.68
N ALA A 139 -8.27 9.66 -0.60
CA ALA A 139 -7.35 9.76 0.52
C ALA A 139 -6.40 8.56 0.53
N PHE A 140 -5.13 8.80 0.21
CA PHE A 140 -4.08 7.79 0.23
C PHE A 140 -3.38 7.79 1.58
N TRP A 141 -3.36 6.64 2.25
CA TRP A 141 -2.65 6.41 3.49
C TRP A 141 -1.44 5.53 3.20
N PHE A 142 -0.25 6.07 3.39
CA PHE A 142 1.02 5.39 3.17
C PHE A 142 1.64 4.92 4.48
N TYR A 143 2.23 3.74 4.43
CA TYR A 143 2.88 3.04 5.52
C TYR A 143 4.32 2.75 5.08
N PHE A 144 5.28 3.20 5.89
CA PHE A 144 6.70 3.02 5.60
C PHE A 144 7.31 1.99 6.53
N TYR A 145 8.05 1.04 5.96
CA TYR A 145 8.88 0.09 6.69
C TYR A 145 10.30 0.22 6.17
N SER A 146 11.30 0.01 7.02
CA SER A 146 12.71 0.14 6.61
C SER A 146 13.22 -1.02 5.77
N PHE A 147 12.46 -2.11 5.69
CA PHE A 147 12.88 -3.32 5.00
C PHE A 147 11.67 -4.17 4.65
N ASN A 148 11.66 -4.75 3.46
CA ASN A 148 10.71 -5.77 3.05
C ASN A 148 11.39 -7.14 3.09
N LEU A 149 10.86 -8.06 3.89
CA LEU A 149 11.21 -9.46 3.82
C LEU A 149 10.35 -10.11 2.75
N GLY A 150 10.94 -10.26 1.57
CA GLY A 150 10.32 -10.85 0.43
C GLY A 150 9.88 -12.30 0.69
N PRO A 151 8.95 -12.81 -0.12
CA PRO A 151 8.25 -14.03 0.20
C PRO A 151 9.11 -15.30 0.02
N PHE A 152 8.64 -16.40 0.61
CA PHE A 152 9.25 -17.72 0.50
C PHE A 152 8.56 -18.53 -0.59
N VAL A 153 9.34 -19.11 -1.50
CA VAL A 153 8.84 -20.00 -2.56
C VAL A 153 9.11 -21.45 -2.17
N MET A 154 8.06 -22.22 -1.88
CA MET A 154 8.16 -23.63 -1.45
C MET A 154 9.11 -23.84 -0.24
N GLY A 155 9.09 -22.92 0.72
CA GLY A 155 9.95 -22.96 1.91
C GLY A 155 11.42 -22.58 1.65
N THR A 156 11.77 -22.19 0.42
CA THR A 156 13.09 -21.64 0.08
C THR A 156 12.95 -20.14 -0.14
N GLY A 157 13.93 -19.36 0.32
CA GLY A 157 13.88 -17.90 0.30
C GLY A 157 14.63 -17.31 1.50
N PRO A 158 14.35 -16.06 1.86
CA PRO A 158 13.42 -15.12 1.19
C PRO A 158 13.94 -14.63 -0.18
N TYR A 159 13.04 -14.22 -1.07
CA TYR A 159 13.39 -13.64 -2.38
C TYR A 159 12.69 -12.31 -2.62
N GLY A 160 13.36 -11.37 -3.28
CA GLY A 160 12.83 -10.03 -3.51
C GLY A 160 12.90 -9.11 -2.29
N ASN A 161 13.79 -9.39 -1.33
CA ASN A 161 14.05 -8.47 -0.22
C ASN A 161 14.52 -7.13 -0.76
N HIS A 162 14.08 -6.05 -0.13
CA HIS A 162 14.59 -4.72 -0.44
C HIS A 162 14.63 -3.84 0.80
N VAL A 163 15.62 -2.97 0.83
CA VAL A 163 15.74 -1.92 1.84
C VAL A 163 14.71 -0.84 1.50
N GLY A 164 14.00 -0.38 2.52
CA GLY A 164 12.81 0.47 2.45
C GLY A 164 11.60 -0.24 1.85
N ASP A 165 10.40 0.14 2.28
CA ASP A 165 9.15 -0.41 1.79
C ASP A 165 8.03 0.62 1.89
N TRP A 166 7.27 0.75 0.81
CA TRP A 166 6.14 1.69 0.72
C TRP A 166 4.87 0.93 0.35
N GLU A 167 4.07 0.68 1.38
CA GLU A 167 2.73 0.14 1.27
C GLU A 167 1.70 1.26 1.44
N HIS A 168 0.50 1.08 0.89
CA HIS A 168 -0.54 2.09 0.99
C HIS A 168 -1.95 1.56 0.81
N SER A 169 -2.90 2.30 1.36
CA SER A 169 -4.32 2.13 1.11
C SER A 169 -4.94 3.40 0.56
N LEU A 170 -6.14 3.26 0.01
CA LEU A 170 -6.95 4.34 -0.55
C LEU A 170 -8.36 4.21 0.00
N VAL A 171 -8.88 5.28 0.60
CA VAL A 171 -10.32 5.46 0.81
C VAL A 171 -10.83 6.48 -0.20
N ARG A 172 -11.76 6.06 -1.05
CA ARG A 172 -12.39 6.94 -2.06
C ARG A 172 -13.74 7.42 -1.56
N PHE A 173 -13.97 8.72 -1.66
CA PHE A 173 -15.17 9.40 -1.23
C PHE A 173 -15.93 10.00 -2.41
N TYR A 174 -17.25 10.05 -2.28
CA TYR A 174 -18.12 10.85 -3.15
C TYR A 174 -18.94 11.78 -2.28
N LYS A 175 -18.74 13.10 -2.46
CA LYS A 175 -19.39 14.17 -1.70
C LYS A 175 -19.28 13.98 -0.17
N GLY A 176 -18.11 13.52 0.29
CA GLY A 176 -17.82 13.27 1.70
C GLY A 176 -18.19 11.88 2.20
N GLU A 177 -18.96 11.10 1.44
CA GLU A 177 -19.36 9.74 1.84
C GLU A 177 -18.36 8.69 1.33
N PRO A 178 -17.84 7.80 2.18
CA PRO A 178 -16.88 6.78 1.76
C PRO A 178 -17.55 5.72 0.88
N GLN A 179 -16.89 5.37 -0.22
CA GLN A 179 -17.45 4.46 -1.25
C GLN A 179 -16.67 3.16 -1.37
N VAL A 180 -15.35 3.25 -1.34
CA VAL A 180 -14.44 2.15 -1.67
C VAL A 180 -13.19 2.24 -0.81
N VAL A 181 -12.72 1.08 -0.35
CA VAL A 181 -11.37 0.90 0.18
C VAL A 181 -10.56 0.10 -0.83
N TRP A 182 -9.35 0.53 -1.11
CA TRP A 182 -8.36 -0.23 -1.86
C TRP A 182 -7.09 -0.35 -1.03
N MET A 183 -6.43 -1.48 -1.12
CA MET A 183 -5.25 -1.81 -0.34
C MET A 183 -4.19 -2.40 -1.27
N SER A 184 -2.96 -1.90 -1.16
CA SER A 184 -1.84 -2.41 -1.94
C SER A 184 -1.42 -3.80 -1.48
N ALA A 185 -1.07 -4.62 -2.44
CA ALA A 185 -0.43 -5.91 -2.21
C ALA A 185 0.57 -6.12 -3.35
N HIS A 186 1.85 -6.02 -3.01
CA HIS A 186 2.97 -6.02 -3.96
C HIS A 186 2.76 -4.96 -5.06
N GLY A 187 3.00 -5.30 -6.33
CA GLY A 187 2.78 -4.40 -7.47
C GLY A 187 1.31 -4.11 -7.83
N GLY A 188 0.34 -4.54 -7.02
CA GLY A 188 -1.09 -4.42 -7.28
C GLY A 188 -1.89 -4.15 -6.01
N GLY A 189 -3.10 -4.71 -5.94
CA GLY A 189 -3.96 -4.57 -4.78
C GLY A 189 -5.40 -5.00 -5.04
N THR A 190 -6.24 -4.93 -4.01
CA THR A 190 -7.65 -5.32 -4.07
C THR A 190 -8.55 -4.19 -3.61
N ALA A 191 -9.71 -4.00 -4.28
CA ALA A 191 -10.73 -3.04 -3.89
C ALA A 191 -11.97 -3.73 -3.31
N TYR A 192 -12.54 -3.11 -2.27
CA TYR A 192 -13.79 -3.50 -1.62
C TYR A 192 -14.72 -2.30 -1.51
N LYS A 193 -16.03 -2.55 -1.59
CA LYS A 193 -17.02 -1.57 -1.15
C LYS A 193 -16.77 -1.23 0.32
N PHE A 194 -16.91 0.04 0.67
CA PHE A 194 -16.58 0.49 2.02
C PHE A 194 -17.38 -0.26 3.08
N ASP A 195 -18.68 -0.42 2.88
CA ASP A 195 -19.59 -1.13 3.78
C ASP A 195 -19.38 -2.66 3.85
N ALA A 196 -18.56 -3.23 2.95
CA ALA A 196 -18.17 -4.64 3.01
C ALA A 196 -17.01 -4.90 3.97
N MET A 197 -16.26 -3.87 4.36
CA MET A 197 -15.07 -4.02 5.21
C MET A 197 -15.44 -4.32 6.67
N GLU A 198 -14.56 -5.05 7.35
CA GLU A 198 -14.56 -5.03 8.82
C GLU A 198 -14.31 -3.59 9.30
N MET A 199 -15.02 -3.18 10.34
CA MET A 199 -15.00 -1.81 10.84
C MET A 199 -14.55 -1.74 12.29
N HIS A 200 -13.49 -0.98 12.54
CA HIS A 200 -13.16 -0.45 13.85
C HIS A 200 -13.99 0.82 14.09
N LYS A 201 -14.67 0.92 15.25
CA LYS A 201 -15.67 1.98 15.52
C LYS A 201 -15.42 2.76 16.82
N PRO A 202 -14.25 3.40 17.00
CA PRO A 202 -14.02 4.24 18.16
C PRO A 202 -14.85 5.53 18.03
N ALA A 203 -15.55 5.91 19.09
CA ALA A 203 -16.19 7.22 19.24
C ALA A 203 -16.96 7.74 17.99
N ASN A 204 -17.86 6.92 17.43
CA ASN A 204 -18.69 7.22 16.25
C ASN A 204 -17.96 7.36 14.89
N THR A 205 -16.70 6.95 14.80
CA THR A 205 -15.98 6.81 13.51
C THR A 205 -16.31 5.45 12.86
N LYS A 206 -16.05 5.33 11.55
CA LYS A 206 -16.19 4.06 10.80
C LYS A 206 -14.89 3.82 10.06
N ARG A 207 -14.01 3.02 10.64
CA ARG A 207 -12.64 2.90 10.17
C ARG A 207 -12.40 1.50 9.64
N PRO A 208 -12.12 1.34 8.33
CA PRO A 208 -11.93 0.02 7.75
C PRO A 208 -10.67 -0.64 8.35
N VAL A 209 -10.80 -1.91 8.70
CA VAL A 209 -9.69 -2.72 9.23
C VAL A 209 -8.91 -3.34 8.08
N LEU A 210 -7.60 -3.19 8.12
CA LEU A 210 -6.63 -3.81 7.22
C LEU A 210 -5.69 -4.69 8.04
N PHE A 211 -5.08 -5.67 7.39
CA PHE A 211 -4.08 -6.55 7.97
C PHE A 211 -2.81 -6.52 7.12
N SER A 212 -1.69 -6.13 7.71
CA SER A 212 -0.38 -6.11 7.08
C SER A 212 0.25 -7.50 7.13
N ALA A 213 0.70 -8.00 5.99
CA ALA A 213 1.31 -9.32 5.89
C ALA A 213 2.71 -9.35 6.52
N ARG A 214 3.04 -10.51 7.10
CA ARG A 214 4.36 -10.76 7.69
C ARG A 214 5.48 -10.52 6.68
N GLY A 215 6.31 -9.52 6.96
CA GLY A 215 7.54 -9.21 6.22
C GLY A 215 7.35 -8.55 4.86
N THR A 216 6.37 -8.99 4.06
CA THR A 216 6.07 -8.40 2.74
C THR A 216 5.21 -7.14 2.86
N HIS A 217 4.55 -6.94 4.00
CA HIS A 217 3.68 -5.81 4.33
C HIS A 217 2.49 -5.54 3.40
N ALA A 218 2.24 -6.46 2.46
CA ALA A 218 1.06 -6.42 1.62
C ALA A 218 -0.20 -6.38 2.49
N ASN A 219 -1.16 -5.54 2.10
CA ASN A 219 -2.35 -5.26 2.90
C ASN A 219 -3.53 -6.11 2.43
N TYR A 220 -4.18 -6.77 3.39
CA TYR A 220 -5.32 -7.64 3.17
C TYR A 220 -6.53 -7.22 4.01
N ALA A 221 -7.71 -7.65 3.57
CA ALA A 221 -8.98 -7.30 4.23
C ALA A 221 -9.39 -8.32 5.31
N THR A 222 -8.68 -9.43 5.41
CA THR A 222 -8.94 -10.52 6.36
C THR A 222 -7.62 -11.12 6.83
N VAL A 223 -7.68 -11.79 7.98
CA VAL A 223 -6.59 -12.66 8.45
C VAL A 223 -6.51 -13.97 7.66
N GLY A 224 -5.40 -14.68 7.81
CA GLY A 224 -5.11 -15.97 7.21
C GLY A 224 -4.02 -15.93 6.15
N GLN A 225 -3.90 -17.04 5.43
CA GLN A 225 -2.99 -17.20 4.31
C GLN A 225 -3.60 -16.64 3.02
N HIS A 226 -2.80 -15.88 2.27
CA HIS A 226 -3.19 -15.26 1.00
C HIS A 226 -2.26 -15.71 -0.12
N SER A 227 -2.69 -16.72 -0.88
CA SER A 227 -1.95 -17.19 -2.05
C SER A 227 -1.93 -16.14 -3.17
N HIS A 228 -0.74 -15.78 -3.67
CA HIS A 228 -0.58 -14.83 -4.78
C HIS A 228 0.49 -15.29 -5.77
N ASP A 229 0.30 -14.92 -7.04
CA ASP A 229 1.22 -15.02 -8.18
C ASP A 229 1.71 -16.41 -8.63
N ILE A 230 1.91 -17.37 -7.72
CA ILE A 230 2.25 -18.77 -8.02
C ILE A 230 1.19 -19.71 -7.41
N PRO A 231 0.68 -20.71 -8.16
CA PRO A 231 -0.33 -21.65 -7.67
C PRO A 231 0.13 -22.54 -6.49
N PHE A 232 -0.82 -23.27 -5.91
CA PHE A 232 -0.60 -24.32 -4.89
C PHE A 232 0.03 -23.85 -3.57
N TYR A 233 -0.30 -22.64 -3.09
CA TYR A 233 0.20 -22.13 -1.81
C TYR A 233 1.72 -22.00 -1.75
N MET A 234 2.40 -22.08 -2.90
CA MET A 234 3.86 -22.08 -2.99
C MET A 234 4.44 -20.70 -2.72
N LEU A 235 3.61 -19.67 -2.84
CA LEU A 235 3.90 -18.29 -2.55
C LEU A 235 2.67 -17.69 -1.86
N SER A 236 2.83 -17.28 -0.61
CA SER A 236 1.73 -16.76 0.19
C SER A 236 2.20 -15.76 1.21
N ASP A 237 1.36 -14.77 1.40
CA ASP A 237 1.41 -13.86 2.53
C ASP A 237 0.57 -14.41 3.68
N PHE A 238 0.90 -13.98 4.89
CA PHE A 238 0.21 -14.39 6.12
C PHE A 238 -0.14 -13.15 6.93
N THR A 239 -1.41 -13.05 7.34
CA THR A 239 -1.92 -11.96 8.16
C THR A 239 -2.64 -12.48 9.39
N ASP A 240 -2.52 -11.77 10.51
CA ASP A 240 -3.21 -12.11 11.75
C ASP A 240 -3.63 -10.84 12.53
N ARG A 241 -4.13 -11.03 13.76
CA ARG A 241 -4.49 -9.94 14.69
C ARG A 241 -3.37 -9.67 15.69
N GLY A 242 -2.21 -9.25 15.21
CA GLY A 242 -1.15 -8.73 16.07
C GLY A 242 -1.48 -7.34 16.63
N SER A 243 -0.47 -6.47 16.73
CA SER A 243 -0.65 -5.13 17.27
C SER A 243 -1.52 -4.26 16.35
N LEU A 244 -2.57 -3.66 16.90
CA LEU A 244 -3.37 -2.66 16.17
C LEU A 244 -2.58 -1.37 16.07
N TRP A 245 -2.31 -0.92 14.86
CA TRP A 245 -1.78 0.40 14.55
C TRP A 245 -2.89 1.31 14.04
N ASP A 246 -2.95 2.51 14.62
CA ASP A 246 -3.87 3.57 14.24
C ASP A 246 -3.10 4.73 13.55
N PRO A 247 -3.06 4.76 12.20
CA PRO A 247 -2.44 5.83 11.42
C PRO A 247 -3.01 7.23 11.69
N ALA A 248 -4.26 7.36 12.17
CA ALA A 248 -4.87 8.67 12.39
C ALA A 248 -4.40 9.35 13.68
N LEU A 249 -3.74 8.61 14.58
CA LEU A 249 -3.17 9.18 15.80
C LEU A 249 -1.80 9.81 15.59
N ASN A 250 -1.09 9.45 14.51
CA ASN A 250 0.19 10.04 14.16
C ASN A 250 0.44 10.00 12.64
N TYR A 251 0.25 11.13 11.95
CA TYR A 251 0.45 11.21 10.51
C TYR A 251 0.95 12.59 10.06
N LEU A 252 1.66 12.58 8.94
CA LEU A 252 1.93 13.73 8.10
C LEU A 252 0.81 13.89 7.08
N ALA A 253 0.40 15.12 6.77
CA ALA A 253 -0.71 15.39 5.88
C ALA A 253 -0.38 16.33 4.73
N TYR A 254 -0.78 15.91 3.53
CA TYR A 254 -0.55 16.63 2.30
C TYR A 254 -1.80 16.64 1.43
N THR A 255 -1.93 17.67 0.62
CA THR A 255 -2.81 17.65 -0.56
C THR A 255 -1.94 17.62 -1.80
N TYR A 256 -2.38 16.89 -2.83
CA TYR A 256 -1.66 16.80 -4.09
C TYR A 256 -2.63 16.97 -5.26
N ASP A 257 -2.22 17.80 -6.23
CA ASP A 257 -3.10 18.22 -7.31
C ASP A 257 -2.70 17.70 -8.69
N GLY A 258 -1.67 16.85 -8.73
CA GLY A 258 -1.05 16.32 -9.94
C GLY A 258 0.23 17.05 -10.35
N SER A 259 0.49 18.23 -9.80
CA SER A 259 1.73 18.96 -10.05
C SER A 259 2.41 19.44 -8.77
N LYS A 260 1.63 19.87 -7.78
CA LYS A 260 2.15 20.46 -6.54
C LYS A 260 1.65 19.70 -5.32
N VAL A 261 2.57 19.42 -4.40
CA VAL A 261 2.28 19.01 -3.02
C VAL A 261 2.11 20.26 -2.17
N THR A 262 1.05 20.30 -1.36
CA THR A 262 0.80 21.38 -0.39
C THR A 262 0.62 20.78 1.00
N PHE A 263 1.36 21.31 1.98
CA PHE A 263 1.31 20.92 3.38
C PHE A 263 -0.07 21.18 3.98
N ALA A 264 -0.60 20.22 4.73
CA ALA A 264 -1.96 20.27 5.23
C ALA A 264 -2.10 20.15 6.76
N ASN A 265 -0.98 20.16 7.49
CA ASN A 265 -0.88 19.96 8.94
C ASN A 265 -1.58 18.67 9.41
N GLY A 266 -0.79 17.62 9.63
CA GLY A 266 -1.26 16.36 10.17
C GLY A 266 -1.55 16.44 11.66
N THR A 267 -1.09 15.45 12.42
CA THR A 267 -1.32 15.41 13.87
C THR A 267 -0.55 16.48 14.65
N GLU A 268 0.52 17.02 14.08
CA GLU A 268 1.31 18.09 14.71
C GLU A 268 1.45 19.29 13.75
N PRO A 269 0.95 20.48 14.13
CA PRO A 269 1.09 21.68 13.32
C PRO A 269 2.55 22.04 13.01
N GLY A 270 2.83 22.41 11.76
CA GLY A 270 4.16 22.84 11.32
C GLY A 270 5.14 21.69 11.07
N ARG A 271 4.72 20.42 11.24
CA ARG A 271 5.62 19.27 11.09
C ARG A 271 5.99 19.02 9.63
N GLU A 272 5.04 19.16 8.72
CA GLU A 272 5.28 18.99 7.28
C GLU A 272 6.24 20.04 6.73
N GLU A 273 6.15 21.29 7.20
CA GLU A 273 7.11 22.35 6.89
C GLU A 273 8.52 21.99 7.35
N ARG A 274 8.66 21.40 8.55
CA ARG A 274 9.96 20.93 9.07
C ARG A 274 10.48 19.73 8.30
N TYR A 275 9.63 18.87 7.76
CA TYR A 275 10.05 17.75 6.91
C TYR A 275 10.49 18.25 5.52
N GLY A 276 10.04 19.43 5.11
CA GLY A 276 10.33 19.99 3.79
C GLY A 276 9.66 19.22 2.66
N ASN A 277 10.13 19.43 1.43
CA ASN A 277 9.54 18.85 0.23
C ASN A 277 10.07 17.43 -0.08
N TRP A 278 10.19 16.57 0.93
CA TRP A 278 10.76 15.23 0.78
C TRP A 278 9.99 14.33 -0.20
N LEU A 279 8.67 14.53 -0.34
CA LEU A 279 7.82 13.80 -1.29
C LEU A 279 8.25 13.99 -2.76
N SER A 280 9.02 15.03 -3.06
CA SER A 280 9.58 15.28 -4.39
C SER A 280 10.71 14.33 -4.77
N TYR A 281 11.25 13.56 -3.82
CA TYR A 281 12.23 12.52 -4.13
C TYR A 281 11.56 11.32 -4.81
N LEU A 282 11.81 11.18 -6.10
CA LEU A 282 11.23 10.13 -6.95
C LEU A 282 12.17 8.93 -7.15
N GLY A 283 13.35 8.92 -6.52
CA GLY A 283 14.30 7.80 -6.61
C GLY A 283 13.96 6.60 -5.72
N HIS A 284 14.88 5.65 -5.68
CA HIS A 284 14.77 4.42 -4.92
C HIS A 284 15.06 4.64 -3.43
N TRP A 285 14.08 4.31 -2.59
CA TRP A 285 14.13 4.35 -1.13
C TRP A 285 14.90 3.15 -0.55
N GLY A 286 16.10 2.88 -1.05
CA GLY A 286 16.97 1.82 -0.55
C GLY A 286 18.04 1.45 -1.56
N ASP A 287 18.88 0.49 -1.16
CA ASP A 287 20.06 0.10 -1.93
C ASP A 287 19.68 -0.41 -3.33
N LYS A 288 20.58 -0.20 -4.28
CA LYS A 288 20.53 -0.90 -5.57
C LYS A 288 20.72 -2.40 -5.35
N LYS A 289 20.07 -3.21 -6.17
CA LYS A 289 20.23 -4.67 -6.21
C LYS A 289 21.70 -5.05 -6.15
N LEU A 290 22.04 -5.87 -5.16
CA LEU A 290 23.39 -6.38 -4.96
C LEU A 290 23.87 -7.16 -6.20
N VAL A 291 25.13 -6.96 -6.55
CA VAL A 291 25.78 -7.69 -7.63
C VAL A 291 25.79 -9.20 -7.34
N PRO A 292 25.73 -10.07 -8.37
CA PRO A 292 25.71 -11.52 -8.18
C PRO A 292 26.87 -12.11 -7.37
N SER A 293 28.01 -11.41 -7.30
CA SER A 293 29.19 -11.83 -6.56
C SER A 293 29.17 -11.45 -5.06
N ASP A 294 28.21 -10.65 -4.61
CA ASP A 294 28.06 -10.31 -3.19
C ASP A 294 27.67 -11.57 -2.41
N SER A 295 28.34 -11.84 -1.28
CA SER A 295 28.12 -13.04 -0.48
C SER A 295 26.74 -13.12 0.17
N ARG A 296 26.06 -11.97 0.32
CA ARG A 296 24.69 -11.88 0.83
C ARG A 296 23.68 -12.22 -0.27
N GLN A 297 24.04 -12.08 -1.54
CA GLN A 297 23.14 -12.28 -2.67
C GLN A 297 23.02 -13.77 -3.01
N LYS A 298 21.80 -14.21 -3.34
CA LYS A 298 21.51 -15.57 -3.79
C LYS A 298 20.57 -15.53 -4.98
N TYR A 299 20.88 -16.33 -5.99
CA TYR A 299 20.01 -16.49 -7.15
C TYR A 299 18.97 -17.59 -6.91
N SER A 300 17.78 -17.38 -7.42
CA SER A 300 16.75 -18.40 -7.61
C SER A 300 16.13 -18.26 -9.01
N PRO A 301 15.58 -19.33 -9.60
CA PRO A 301 14.87 -19.25 -10.87
C PRO A 301 13.69 -18.26 -10.89
N PHE A 302 13.18 -17.86 -9.72
CA PHE A 302 12.06 -16.93 -9.59
C PHE A 302 12.50 -15.48 -9.44
N GLU A 303 13.47 -15.20 -8.56
CA GLU A 303 13.95 -13.84 -8.26
C GLU A 303 15.29 -13.89 -7.48
N TRP A 304 16.02 -12.78 -7.42
CA TRP A 304 17.18 -12.60 -6.54
C TRP A 304 16.77 -12.46 -5.06
N LYS A 305 17.66 -12.80 -4.12
CA LYS A 305 17.41 -12.53 -2.69
C LYS A 305 17.16 -11.05 -2.45
N TYR A 306 18.05 -10.17 -2.94
CA TYR A 306 17.91 -8.72 -2.84
C TYR A 306 17.61 -8.09 -4.20
N ILE A 307 16.68 -7.16 -4.22
CA ILE A 307 16.32 -6.32 -5.37
C ILE A 307 16.43 -4.83 -5.00
N ASP A 308 16.16 -3.94 -5.96
CA ASP A 308 16.22 -2.50 -5.76
C ASP A 308 15.17 -2.06 -4.71
N GLY A 309 15.51 -1.05 -3.90
CA GLY A 309 14.54 -0.35 -3.03
C GLY A 309 13.32 0.16 -3.80
N PRO A 310 12.18 0.45 -3.17
CA PRO A 310 10.98 0.90 -3.89
C PRO A 310 11.07 2.39 -4.24
N LEU A 311 10.29 2.82 -5.24
CA LEU A 311 10.06 4.24 -5.48
C LEU A 311 9.06 4.83 -4.47
N GLY A 312 9.16 6.15 -4.25
CA GLY A 312 8.40 6.89 -3.24
C GLY A 312 6.90 7.11 -3.56
N PRO A 313 6.14 7.74 -2.63
CA PRO A 313 4.68 7.85 -2.70
C PRO A 313 4.12 8.52 -3.97
N LEU A 314 4.76 9.58 -4.48
CA LEU A 314 4.26 10.29 -5.66
C LEU A 314 4.32 9.47 -6.96
N THR A 315 5.09 8.38 -6.97
CA THR A 315 5.17 7.45 -8.13
C THR A 315 3.99 6.48 -8.20
N LYS A 316 3.15 6.39 -7.16
CA LYS A 316 2.06 5.41 -7.06
C LYS A 316 0.78 5.80 -7.83
N ASN A 317 0.91 6.59 -8.90
CA ASN A 317 -0.17 7.02 -9.78
C ASN A 317 -1.37 7.60 -9.01
N LEU A 318 -1.12 8.63 -8.19
CA LEU A 318 -2.13 9.22 -7.30
C LEU A 318 -3.25 9.90 -8.07
N MET A 319 -3.03 10.30 -9.32
CA MET A 319 -4.01 10.96 -10.18
C MET A 319 -4.92 9.99 -10.95
N ARG A 320 -4.78 8.68 -10.76
CA ARG A 320 -5.63 7.67 -11.43
C ARG A 320 -7.13 7.92 -11.28
N ILE A 321 -7.87 7.68 -12.37
CA ILE A 321 -9.33 7.75 -12.39
C ILE A 321 -9.93 6.48 -11.79
N GLY A 322 -9.44 5.31 -12.21
CA GLY A 322 -9.84 4.02 -11.64
C GLY A 322 -9.25 3.80 -10.25
N VAL A 323 -9.97 3.10 -9.39
CA VAL A 323 -9.49 2.77 -8.03
C VAL A 323 -8.26 1.86 -8.07
N CYS A 324 -8.29 0.83 -8.91
CA CYS A 324 -7.19 -0.13 -9.06
C CYS A 324 -6.08 0.44 -9.96
N GLN A 325 -4.83 0.38 -9.49
CA GLN A 325 -3.67 0.95 -10.19
C GLN A 325 -3.19 0.12 -11.39
N ARG A 326 -3.21 -1.22 -11.27
CA ARG A 326 -2.80 -2.16 -12.32
C ARG A 326 -3.78 -3.31 -12.41
N SER A 327 -4.00 -3.79 -13.62
CA SER A 327 -4.69 -5.06 -13.86
C SER A 327 -3.66 -6.20 -13.85
N LYS A 328 -3.96 -7.30 -13.15
CA LYS A 328 -3.13 -8.53 -13.22
C LYS A 328 -2.98 -8.94 -14.70
N TRP A 329 -1.88 -9.59 -15.07
CA TRP A 329 -1.56 -9.92 -16.47
C TRP A 329 -2.64 -10.78 -17.19
N TRP A 330 -3.47 -11.48 -16.43
CA TRP A 330 -4.62 -12.25 -16.93
C TRP A 330 -5.95 -11.47 -17.00
N ASN A 331 -6.01 -10.24 -16.50
CA ASN A 331 -7.20 -9.38 -16.57
C ASN A 331 -7.16 -8.54 -17.85
N PHE A 332 -7.34 -9.20 -19.00
CA PHE A 332 -7.29 -8.60 -20.33
C PHE A 332 -8.29 -7.44 -20.53
N MET A 333 -9.36 -7.37 -19.73
CA MET A 333 -10.37 -6.31 -19.81
C MET A 333 -10.02 -5.05 -19.00
N GLY A 334 -8.94 -5.07 -18.21
CA GLY A 334 -8.54 -3.91 -17.41
C GLY A 334 -9.52 -3.56 -16.26
N ALA A 335 -10.50 -4.42 -15.99
CA ALA A 335 -11.62 -4.09 -15.13
C ALA A 335 -11.21 -4.13 -13.65
N CYS A 336 -11.37 -3.01 -12.93
CA CYS A 336 -11.21 -2.97 -11.49
C CYS A 336 -12.44 -3.61 -10.82
N GLN A 337 -12.29 -4.84 -10.34
CA GLN A 337 -13.35 -5.51 -9.60
C GLN A 337 -13.41 -4.98 -8.16
N ILE A 338 -14.41 -4.15 -7.88
CA ILE A 338 -14.73 -3.71 -6.52
C ILE A 338 -15.61 -4.80 -5.89
N ARG A 339 -15.05 -5.52 -4.91
CA ARG A 339 -15.73 -6.63 -4.23
C ARG A 339 -16.79 -6.10 -3.26
N ARG A 340 -17.89 -6.83 -3.11
CA ARG A 340 -18.98 -6.53 -2.15
C ARG A 340 -18.93 -7.41 -0.90
N THR A 341 -18.12 -8.46 -0.94
CA THR A 341 -17.91 -9.42 0.13
C THR A 341 -16.42 -9.59 0.37
N LEU A 342 -16.05 -9.89 1.61
CA LEU A 342 -14.68 -10.19 1.98
C LEU A 342 -14.31 -11.58 1.46
N LYS A 343 -13.17 -11.66 0.79
CA LYS A 343 -12.55 -12.95 0.48
C LYS A 343 -11.74 -13.36 1.71
N MET A 344 -12.24 -14.33 2.46
CA MET A 344 -11.53 -14.85 3.63
C MET A 344 -10.18 -15.47 3.23
N GLY A 345 -9.21 -15.35 4.14
CA GLY A 345 -7.93 -16.02 4.03
C GLY A 345 -8.08 -17.54 4.13
N GLU A 346 -6.96 -18.22 3.93
CA GLU A 346 -6.87 -19.69 3.95
C GLU A 346 -6.10 -20.15 5.21
N GLY A 347 -6.20 -21.42 5.58
CA GLY A 347 -5.39 -21.99 6.67
C GLY A 347 -5.92 -21.74 8.09
N ILE A 348 -5.09 -22.05 9.09
CA ILE A 348 -5.46 -22.07 10.52
C ILE A 348 -5.69 -20.67 11.09
N GLU A 349 -4.99 -19.68 10.55
CA GLU A 349 -5.11 -18.26 10.91
C GLU A 349 -6.33 -17.59 10.26
N ALA A 350 -7.05 -18.27 9.36
CA ALA A 350 -8.22 -17.71 8.71
C ALA A 350 -9.42 -17.60 9.66
N GLU A 351 -10.00 -16.42 9.73
CA GLU A 351 -11.28 -16.19 10.40
C GLU A 351 -12.43 -16.36 9.41
N GLY A 352 -13.41 -17.17 9.79
CA GLY A 352 -14.56 -17.47 8.94
C GLY A 352 -14.32 -18.63 7.96
N GLY A 353 -15.41 -19.22 7.50
CA GLY A 353 -15.36 -20.35 6.59
C GLY A 353 -15.14 -19.93 5.16
N GLY A 354 -13.88 -19.87 4.72
CA GLY A 354 -13.55 -19.63 3.32
C GLY A 354 -14.11 -20.71 2.37
N CYS A 355 -13.88 -20.52 1.08
CA CYS A 355 -14.15 -21.51 0.01
C CYS A 355 -13.52 -22.89 0.32
N ALA A 356 -12.46 -22.92 1.14
CA ALA A 356 -11.88 -24.14 1.69
C ALA A 356 -12.90 -24.98 2.49
N LEU A 357 -13.77 -24.36 3.30
CA LEU A 357 -14.77 -25.06 4.11
C LEU A 357 -16.01 -25.50 3.32
N ALA A 358 -16.27 -24.91 2.14
CA ALA A 358 -17.47 -25.21 1.35
C ALA A 358 -17.58 -26.70 0.96
N PHE A 359 -16.45 -27.38 0.88
CA PHE A 359 -16.37 -28.79 0.49
C PHE A 359 -15.95 -29.72 1.64
N ASP A 360 -15.73 -29.20 2.85
CA ASP A 360 -15.20 -29.98 3.99
C ASP A 360 -16.18 -31.03 4.49
N ASN A 361 -17.46 -30.74 4.36
CA ASN A 361 -18.53 -31.66 4.73
C ASN A 361 -18.92 -32.63 3.61
N ILE A 362 -18.29 -32.55 2.42
CA ILE A 362 -18.61 -33.43 1.29
C ILE A 362 -17.90 -34.78 1.43
N LYS A 363 -18.70 -35.83 1.57
CA LYS A 363 -18.25 -37.22 1.54
C LYS A 363 -18.77 -37.91 0.28
N PRO A 364 -17.98 -38.81 -0.33
CA PRO A 364 -16.66 -39.27 0.09
C PRO A 364 -15.54 -38.24 -0.16
N HIS A 365 -14.45 -38.29 0.62
CA HIS A 365 -13.37 -37.28 0.61
C HIS A 365 -12.76 -37.02 -0.78
N PHE A 366 -12.67 -38.03 -1.65
CA PHE A 366 -12.16 -37.83 -3.00
C PHE A 366 -13.02 -36.87 -3.84
N LEU A 367 -14.33 -36.78 -3.56
CA LEU A 367 -15.25 -35.87 -4.24
C LEU A 367 -14.98 -34.42 -3.82
N SER A 368 -14.70 -34.19 -2.53
CA SER A 368 -14.22 -32.90 -2.02
C SER A 368 -12.94 -32.47 -2.75
N VAL A 369 -11.97 -33.38 -2.93
CA VAL A 369 -10.72 -33.12 -3.66
C VAL A 369 -10.98 -32.78 -5.14
N ILE A 370 -11.85 -33.52 -5.83
CA ILE A 370 -12.22 -33.24 -7.22
C ILE A 370 -12.91 -31.89 -7.34
N LEU A 371 -13.85 -31.57 -6.44
CA LEU A 371 -14.56 -30.29 -6.47
C LEU A 371 -13.59 -29.14 -6.23
N ARG A 372 -12.67 -29.25 -5.26
CA ARG A 372 -11.58 -28.29 -5.05
C ARG A 372 -10.70 -28.12 -6.29
N PHE A 373 -10.41 -29.20 -7.00
CA PHE A 373 -9.62 -29.18 -8.24
C PHE A 373 -10.36 -28.53 -9.42
N LEU A 374 -11.66 -28.79 -9.58
CA LEU A 374 -12.50 -28.23 -10.66
C LEU A 374 -12.89 -26.77 -10.41
N THR A 375 -13.02 -26.38 -9.15
CA THR A 375 -13.34 -24.99 -8.72
C THR A 375 -12.10 -24.11 -8.57
N TRP A 376 -10.92 -24.71 -8.76
CA TRP A 376 -9.61 -24.06 -8.71
C TRP A 376 -9.48 -22.95 -9.77
N ARG A 377 -8.54 -22.03 -9.55
CA ARG A 377 -8.33 -20.73 -10.25
C ARG A 377 -9.30 -19.62 -9.88
N GLY A 378 -9.97 -19.76 -8.74
CA GLY A 378 -10.92 -18.76 -8.27
C GLY A 378 -12.17 -18.68 -9.13
N TRP A 379 -12.38 -19.54 -10.14
CA TRP A 379 -13.63 -19.57 -10.90
C TRP A 379 -14.77 -20.14 -10.08
N GLY A 380 -14.51 -21.19 -9.30
CA GLY A 380 -15.53 -21.73 -8.42
C GLY A 380 -15.77 -20.85 -7.19
N CYS A 381 -14.74 -20.26 -6.59
CA CYS A 381 -14.96 -19.26 -5.55
C CYS A 381 -15.63 -17.99 -6.12
N ASN A 382 -15.29 -17.53 -7.33
CA ASN A 382 -16.00 -16.41 -8.00
C ASN A 382 -17.44 -16.78 -8.40
N ALA A 383 -17.72 -18.04 -8.75
CA ALA A 383 -19.07 -18.52 -9.02
C ALA A 383 -19.89 -18.66 -7.74
N ILE A 384 -19.30 -19.18 -6.65
CA ILE A 384 -19.90 -19.22 -5.32
C ILE A 384 -20.15 -17.79 -4.82
N ASP A 385 -19.17 -16.89 -4.96
CA ASP A 385 -19.30 -15.46 -4.65
C ASP A 385 -20.38 -14.77 -5.53
N ARG A 386 -20.65 -15.26 -6.75
CA ARG A 386 -21.73 -14.74 -7.62
C ARG A 386 -23.10 -15.33 -7.31
N LEU A 387 -23.17 -16.53 -6.73
CA LEU A 387 -24.40 -17.26 -6.43
C LEU A 387 -24.88 -17.03 -4.99
N VAL A 388 -23.96 -16.74 -4.08
CA VAL A 388 -24.21 -16.61 -2.63
C VAL A 388 -23.83 -15.22 -2.10
N GLY A 389 -23.09 -14.40 -2.87
CA GLY A 389 -22.55 -13.09 -2.46
C GLY A 389 -23.21 -11.87 -3.08
#